data_AF-A0A2R5ETG2-F1
#
_entry.id   AF-A0A2R5ETG2-F1
#
_cell.length_a   1.000
_cell.length_b   1.000
_cell.length_c   1.000
_cell.angle_alpha   90.00
_cell.angle_beta   90.00
_cell.angle_gamma   90.00
#
_symmetry.space_group_name_H-M   'P 1'
#
loop_
_entity.id
_entity.type
_entity.pdbx_description
1 polymer ?
#
loop_
_entity_poly.entity_id
_entity_poly.type
_entity_poly.pdbx_seq_one_letter_code
_entity_poly.pdbx_strand_id
1 'polypeptide(L)' 'MRRFEEDDDYETTEYGCLGNCGECYLSPYALVDGTIVAVDDVDQLYEAIIESLKQQQADREALDKLLDDLD' A
#
# COMPACT_ATOMS: atom_id res chain seq x y z
N MET A 1 -7.79 -4.67 -8.27
CA MET A 1 -7.87 -3.20 -8.24
C MET A 1 -9.29 -2.68 -8.12
N ARG A 2 -10.26 -3.00 -9.01
CA ARG A 2 -11.67 -2.56 -8.86
C ARG A 2 -12.29 -2.76 -7.48
N ARG A 3 -11.89 -3.83 -6.78
CA ARG A 3 -12.35 -4.10 -5.42
C ARG A 3 -12.04 -2.99 -4.41
N PHE A 4 -10.96 -2.23 -4.62
CA PHE A 4 -10.64 -1.04 -3.81
C PHE A 4 -11.43 0.20 -4.24
N GLU A 5 -11.88 0.26 -5.50
CA GLU A 5 -12.71 1.38 -5.99
C GLU A 5 -14.18 1.25 -5.54
N GLU A 6 -14.61 0.03 -5.23
CA GLU A 6 -15.97 -0.30 -4.78
C GLU A 6 -16.16 -0.14 -3.26
N ASP A 7 -15.08 0.09 -2.51
CA ASP A 7 -15.06 0.11 -1.05
C ASP A 7 -14.71 1.52 -0.56
N ASP A 8 -15.65 2.15 0.16
CA ASP A 8 -15.55 3.53 0.64
C ASP A 8 -14.43 3.73 1.69
N ASP A 9 -13.88 2.65 2.26
CA ASP A 9 -12.76 2.72 3.20
C ASP A 9 -11.41 3.02 2.50
N TYR A 10 -11.34 2.90 1.17
CA TYR A 10 -10.12 3.09 0.40
C TYR A 10 -10.23 4.23 -0.62
N GLU A 11 -9.27 5.15 -0.60
CA GLU A 11 -9.08 6.11 -1.68
C GLU A 11 -8.16 5.52 -2.75
N THR A 12 -8.71 5.23 -3.93
CA THR A 12 -7.95 4.68 -5.05
C THR A 12 -7.82 5.72 -6.17
N THR A 13 -6.60 5.93 -6.66
CA THR A 13 -6.34 6.74 -7.86
C THR A 13 -5.54 5.92 -8.87
N GLU A 14 -6.04 5.82 -10.10
CA GLU A 14 -5.26 5.27 -11.21
C GLU A 14 -4.21 6.31 -11.63
N TYR A 15 -2.99 6.12 -11.15
CA TYR A 15 -1.86 6.93 -11.57
C TYR A 15 -1.19 6.27 -12.76
N GLY A 16 -0.94 7.04 -13.84
CA GLY A 16 -0.24 6.56 -15.02
C GLY A 16 1.24 6.30 -14.74
N CYS A 17 2.13 7.06 -15.37
CA CYS A 17 3.56 6.97 -15.03
C CYS A 17 3.81 7.68 -13.69
N LEU A 18 4.11 6.93 -12.61
CA LEU A 18 4.57 7.46 -11.31
C LEU A 18 5.99 8.09 -11.37
N GLY A 19 6.46 8.49 -12.55
CA GLY A 19 7.78 9.12 -12.75
C GLY A 19 8.97 8.17 -12.75
N ASN A 20 8.75 6.87 -12.50
CA ASN A 20 9.79 5.83 -12.55
C ASN A 20 9.85 5.18 -13.94
N CYS A 21 10.31 5.93 -14.95
CA CYS A 21 10.42 5.46 -16.33
C CYS A 21 11.28 4.19 -16.44
N GLY A 22 10.63 3.01 -16.47
CA GLY A 22 11.27 1.69 -16.57
C GLY A 22 10.87 0.67 -15.50
N GLU A 23 10.50 1.12 -14.29
CA GLU A 23 10.16 0.21 -13.16
C GLU A 23 8.78 -0.43 -13.32
N CYS A 24 7.82 0.28 -13.93
CA CYS A 24 6.49 -0.26 -14.22
C CYS A 24 6.48 -1.41 -15.25
N TYR A 25 7.61 -1.67 -15.91
CA TYR A 25 7.77 -2.76 -16.87
C TYR A 25 8.23 -4.06 -16.20
N LEU A 26 8.81 -3.99 -15.00
CA LEU A 26 9.50 -5.13 -14.38
C LEU A 26 8.57 -6.01 -13.54
N SER A 27 7.70 -5.40 -12.73
CA SER A 27 6.82 -6.11 -11.80
C SER A 27 5.53 -5.31 -11.54
N PRO A 28 4.37 -5.97 -11.39
CA PRO A 28 3.17 -5.32 -10.87
C PRO A 28 3.44 -4.65 -9.52
N TYR A 29 3.06 -3.38 -9.37
CA TYR A 29 3.23 -2.64 -8.12
C TYR A 29 2.12 -1.62 -7.87
N ALA A 30 1.99 -1.20 -6.62
CA ALA A 30 1.16 -0.09 -6.16
C ALA A 30 1.93 0.78 -5.16
N LEU A 31 1.55 2.05 -5.05
CA LEU A 31 2.00 2.96 -3.99
C LEU A 31 0.92 2.99 -2.90
N VAL A 32 1.21 2.42 -1.74
CA VAL A 32 0.28 2.25 -0.62
C VAL A 32 0.76 3.12 0.53
N ASP A 33 0.05 4.23 0.79
CA ASP A 33 0.40 5.21 1.83
C ASP A 33 1.88 5.68 1.75
N GLY A 34 2.38 5.86 0.53
CA GLY A 34 3.76 6.28 0.27
C GLY A 34 4.79 5.16 0.23
N THR A 35 4.39 3.90 0.44
CA THR A 35 5.24 2.71 0.36
C THR A 35 5.03 1.94 -0.94
N ILE A 36 6.11 1.53 -1.62
CA ILE A 36 6.00 0.69 -2.81
C ILE A 36 5.72 -0.76 -2.38
N VAL A 37 4.63 -1.33 -2.88
CA VAL A 37 4.30 -2.75 -2.77
C VAL A 37 4.39 -3.36 -4.17
N ALA A 38 5.37 -4.25 -4.38
CA ALA A 38 5.60 -4.93 -5.66
C ALA A 38 5.60 -6.44 -5.47
N VAL A 39 5.14 -7.16 -6.49
CA VAL A 39 5.03 -8.63 -6.49
C VAL A 39 5.47 -9.19 -7.84
N ASP A 40 5.77 -10.49 -7.89
CA ASP A 40 6.16 -11.15 -9.14
C ASP A 40 4.94 -11.49 -10.02
N ASP A 41 3.77 -11.66 -9.42
CA ASP A 41 2.51 -12.02 -10.09
C ASP A 41 1.39 -11.04 -9.71
N VAL A 42 0.68 -10.51 -10.72
CA VAL A 42 -0.40 -9.53 -10.54
C VAL A 42 -1.53 -10.06 -9.66
N ASP A 43 -1.76 -11.38 -9.67
CA ASP A 43 -2.78 -12.02 -8.85
C ASP A 43 -2.47 -11.92 -7.34
N GLN A 44 -1.19 -11.73 -6.97
CA GLN A 44 -0.75 -11.57 -5.58
C GLN A 44 -0.84 -10.12 -5.08
N LEU A 45 -0.95 -9.15 -5.98
CA LEU A 45 -0.80 -7.73 -5.64
C LEU A 45 -1.89 -7.26 -4.67
N TYR A 46 -3.12 -7.76 -4.80
CA TYR A 46 -4.20 -7.42 -3.89
C TYR A 46 -3.90 -7.83 -2.44
N GLU A 47 -3.46 -9.07 -2.24
CA GLU A 47 -3.15 -9.59 -0.91
C GLU A 47 -1.97 -8.84 -0.29
N ALA A 48 -0.93 -8.56 -1.09
CA ALA A 48 0.23 -7.80 -0.66
C ALA A 48 -0.12 -6.36 -0.23
N ILE A 49 -1.06 -5.69 -0.92
CA ILE A 49 -1.54 -4.36 -0.54
C ILE A 49 -2.28 -4.42 0.81
N ILE A 50 -3.18 -5.38 0.98
CA ILE A 50 -3.94 -5.56 2.24
C ILE A 50 -3.00 -5.86 3.41
N GLU A 51 -1.98 -6.69 3.19
CA GLU A 51 -0.97 -6.99 4.21
C GLU A 51 -0.15 -5.76 4.57
N SER A 52 0.27 -4.96 3.58
CA SER A 52 0.97 -3.70 3.80
C SER A 52 0.15 -2.72 4.64
N LEU A 53 -1.13 -2.53 4.32
CA LEU A 53 -2.02 -1.64 5.09
C LEU A 53 -2.16 -2.09 6.55
N LYS A 54 -2.33 -3.39 6.79
CA LYS A 54 -2.42 -3.95 8.15
C LYS A 54 -1.13 -3.73 8.94
N GLN A 55 0.02 -3.95 8.30
CA GLN A 55 1.31 -3.73 8.95
C GLN A 55 1.51 -2.25 9.29
N GLN A 56 1.23 -1.35 8.36
CA GLN A 56 1.35 0.10 8.58
C GLN A 56 0.42 0.61 9.68
N GLN A 57 -0.80 0.06 9.77
CA GLN A 57 -1.71 0.37 10.87
C GLN A 57 -1.15 -0.13 12.22
N ALA A 58 -0.69 -1.38 12.29
CA ALA A 58 -0.13 -1.94 13.52
C ALA A 58 1.12 -1.18 13.98
N ASP A 59 1.97 -0.76 13.05
CA ASP A 59 3.17 0.04 13.35
C ASP A 59 2.79 1.42 13.90
N ARG A 60 1.75 2.05 13.34
CA ARG A 60 1.23 3.34 13.83
C ARG A 60 0.65 3.21 15.23
N GLU A 61 -0.18 2.21 15.49
CA GLU A 61 -0.75 1.93 16.81
C GLU A 61 0.34 1.64 17.85
N ALA A 62 1.38 0.89 17.46
CA ALA A 62 2.54 0.63 18.32
C ALA A 62 3.32 1.90 18.64
N LEU A 63 3.50 2.79 17.67
CA LEU A 63 4.16 4.08 17.87
C LEU A 63 3.36 4.98 18.81
N ASP A 64 2.05 5.11 18.60
CA ASP A 64 1.17 5.93 19.43
C ASP A 64 1.23 5.49 20.90
N LYS A 65 1.19 4.18 21.15
CA LYS A 65 1.35 3.63 22.50
C LYS A 65 2.71 3.97 23.12
N LEU A 66 3.80 3.93 22.35
CA LEU A 66 5.13 4.30 22.84
C LEU A 66 5.22 5.79 23.17
N LEU A 67 4.51 6.65 22.42
CA LEU A 67 4.43 8.08 22.71
C LEU A 67 3.64 8.35 23.98
N ASP A 68 2.51 7.67 24.18
CA ASP A 68 1.70 7.76 25.40
C ASP A 68 2.49 7.34 26.66
N ASP A 69 3.38 6.35 26.54
CA ASP A 69 4.23 5.89 27.64
C ASP A 69 5.38 6.88 27.98
N LEU A 70 5.66 7.87 27.12
CA LEU A 70 6.73 8.88 27.31
C LEU A 70 6.26 10.17 28.00
N ASP A 71 4.95 10.42 28.06
CA ASP A 71 4.31 11.57 28.73
C ASP A 71 4.01 11.32 30.23
#